data_AF-A0A494G962-F1
#
_entry.id   AF-A0A494G962-F1
#
_cell.length_a   1.000
_cell.length_b   1.000
_cell.length_c   1.000
_cell.angle_alpha   90.00
_cell.angle_beta   90.00
_cell.angle_gamma   90.00
#
_symmetry.space_group_name_H-M   'P 1'
#
loop_
_entity.id
_entity.type
_entity.pdbx_description
1 polymer ?
#
loop_
_entity_poly.entity_id
_entity_poly.type
_entity_poly.pdbx_seq_one_letter_code
_entity_poly.pdbx_strand_id
1 'polypeptide(L)'
;MIEWSSSYVSNVAGEIATLVAIAMWVTSLYKIRRKMFDLFFYTHQLYTLYIIFYLLHVGVAYTCMILPGIFLFLIDRYLRFLQSKRSVRLISSRLLSCNTFELTFSKNPALTYNPTSILFVNVPSVSKLQWHPFTIVSSSNLETDKLSVVIKCMGSWSQKLEKQLSSSPDHLQISTEGPYGPSSSHFLSRECLVMISGGSGITPMISIFRELIYRSTLQPNTKLPKVILITSFKNTSDLTMLDLLLPITTAPFDISNLECKIEAYITRENEPQQHESKQQLLVFKQNPKDSPISAALGKSSWLWLGAIITSSFFMFLLLLGLVTRYSIYPIERDGKLYHYSAKIIWDMFLACASIFIVTSVIFMWQKRENEIEGKQIQNVEIPTNSPVGNLCGIERELESLPHQSIVQATKVHYGTRPDLKRILFGCKESDVGVVVCGPKSMRHEVANICASGLAQNLHFESISFNW
;
A
#
# COMPACT_ATOMS: atom_id res chain seq x y z
N MET A 1 -17.05 -45.78 5.00
CA MET A 1 -17.54 -44.43 4.60
C MET A 1 -16.39 -43.42 4.44
N ILE A 2 -15.31 -43.55 5.23
CA ILE A 2 -14.06 -42.80 5.08
C ILE A 2 -13.04 -43.75 4.43
N GLU A 3 -12.87 -43.68 3.11
CA GLU A 3 -11.91 -44.51 2.39
C GLU A 3 -11.07 -43.63 1.45
N TRP A 4 -9.75 -43.79 1.50
CA TRP A 4 -8.85 -43.12 0.56
C TRP A 4 -8.74 -44.00 -0.68
N SER A 5 -9.70 -43.85 -1.58
CA SER A 5 -9.74 -44.64 -2.80
C SER A 5 -8.61 -44.28 -3.75
N SER A 6 -8.09 -45.30 -4.43
CA SER A 6 -7.13 -45.15 -5.52
C SER A 6 -7.77 -44.84 -6.86
N SER A 7 -9.07 -45.14 -7.02
CA SER A 7 -9.79 -45.13 -8.29
C SER A 7 -10.86 -44.05 -8.41
N TYR A 8 -11.28 -43.42 -7.30
CA TYR A 8 -12.29 -42.36 -7.29
C TYR A 8 -11.97 -41.28 -6.22
N VAL A 9 -12.81 -40.23 -6.19
CA VAL A 9 -12.74 -39.10 -5.26
C VAL A 9 -12.52 -39.56 -3.80
N SER A 10 -11.52 -38.98 -3.12
CA SER A 10 -11.24 -39.30 -1.71
C SER A 10 -12.21 -38.55 -0.79
N ASN A 11 -13.06 -39.28 -0.08
CA ASN A 11 -13.94 -38.71 0.95
C ASN A 11 -13.13 -38.22 2.16
N VAL A 12 -12.01 -38.89 2.47
CA VAL A 12 -11.11 -38.47 3.57
C VAL A 12 -10.56 -37.07 3.31
N ALA A 13 -10.17 -36.79 2.06
CA ALA A 13 -9.71 -35.46 1.69
C ALA A 13 -10.82 -34.40 1.86
N GLY A 14 -12.07 -34.76 1.55
CA GLY A 14 -13.24 -33.91 1.77
C GLY A 14 -13.50 -33.61 3.24
N GLU A 15 -13.41 -34.61 4.12
CA GLU A 15 -13.54 -34.43 5.57
C GLU A 15 -12.45 -33.51 6.14
N ILE A 16 -11.19 -33.71 5.72
CA ILE A 16 -10.08 -32.84 6.12
C ILE A 16 -10.32 -31.40 5.66
N ALA A 17 -10.69 -31.21 4.38
CA ALA A 17 -11.00 -29.89 3.85
C ALA A 17 -12.15 -29.21 4.63
N THR A 18 -13.18 -29.99 5.00
CA THR A 18 -14.33 -29.50 5.77
C THR A 18 -13.92 -29.05 7.17
N LEU A 19 -13.11 -29.84 7.90
CA LEU A 19 -12.62 -29.47 9.23
C LEU A 19 -11.78 -28.18 9.17
N VAL A 20 -10.90 -28.06 8.17
CA VAL A 20 -10.10 -26.85 7.95
C VAL A 20 -11.00 -25.65 7.63
N ALA A 21 -12.00 -25.83 6.77
CA ALA A 21 -12.96 -24.78 6.42
C ALA A 21 -13.77 -24.31 7.63
N ILE A 22 -14.22 -25.23 8.49
CA ILE A 22 -14.94 -24.89 9.73
C ILE A 22 -14.04 -24.08 10.67
N ALA A 23 -12.78 -24.49 10.85
CA ALA A 23 -11.83 -23.75 11.69
C ALA A 23 -11.63 -22.31 11.17
N MET A 24 -11.42 -22.15 9.86
CA MET A 24 -11.30 -20.83 9.21
C MET A 24 -12.59 -20.00 9.33
N TRP A 25 -13.75 -20.63 9.18
CA TRP A 25 -15.05 -19.97 9.23
C TRP A 25 -15.36 -19.45 10.63
N VAL A 26 -15.18 -20.27 11.67
CA VAL A 26 -15.41 -19.88 13.06
C VAL A 26 -14.55 -18.67 13.44
N THR A 27 -13.26 -18.68 13.10
CA THR A 27 -12.38 -17.55 13.43
C THR A 27 -12.66 -16.30 12.58
N SER A 28 -13.29 -16.45 11.41
CA SER A 28 -13.71 -15.33 10.55
C SER A 28 -14.96 -14.60 11.05
N LEU A 29 -15.71 -15.16 12.01
CA LEU A 29 -16.90 -14.53 12.58
C LEU A 29 -16.58 -13.14 13.14
N TYR A 30 -17.45 -12.16 12.86
CA TYR A 30 -17.23 -10.75 13.19
C TYR A 30 -16.78 -10.52 14.64
N LYS A 31 -17.43 -11.19 15.60
CA LYS A 31 -17.10 -11.06 17.03
C LYS A 31 -15.70 -11.57 17.37
N ILE A 32 -15.28 -12.69 16.78
CA ILE A 32 -13.97 -13.31 17.03
C ILE A 32 -12.89 -12.49 16.34
N ARG A 33 -13.03 -12.23 15.03
CA ARG A 33 -12.08 -11.43 14.25
C ARG A 33 -11.80 -10.06 14.88
N ARG A 34 -12.81 -9.39 15.44
CA ARG A 34 -12.67 -8.07 16.07
C ARG A 34 -11.92 -8.10 17.41
N LYS A 35 -12.01 -9.20 18.18
CA LYS A 35 -11.38 -9.33 19.49
C LYS A 35 -10.01 -10.03 19.42
N MET A 36 -9.88 -10.98 18.51
CA MET A 36 -8.72 -11.86 18.35
C MET A 36 -8.26 -11.87 16.89
N PHE A 37 -7.81 -10.72 16.41
CA PHE A 37 -7.40 -10.55 15.01
C PHE A 37 -6.25 -11.48 14.63
N ASP A 38 -5.25 -11.66 15.51
CA ASP A 38 -4.11 -12.54 15.25
C ASP A 38 -4.54 -14.00 15.06
N LEU A 39 -5.46 -14.50 15.91
CA LEU A 39 -6.00 -15.86 15.76
C LEU A 39 -6.71 -16.03 14.42
N PHE A 40 -7.57 -15.08 14.07
CA PHE A 40 -8.21 -15.04 12.75
C PHE A 40 -7.15 -15.08 11.64
N PHE A 41 -6.17 -14.17 11.68
CA PHE A 41 -5.17 -14.03 10.63
C PHE A 41 -4.36 -15.32 10.39
N TYR A 42 -3.90 -15.96 11.48
CA TYR A 42 -3.11 -17.20 11.37
C TYR A 42 -3.95 -18.40 10.94
N THR A 43 -5.15 -18.58 11.50
CA THR A 43 -6.03 -19.69 11.10
C THR A 43 -6.53 -19.53 9.66
N HIS A 44 -6.70 -18.30 9.17
CA HIS A 44 -7.07 -18.07 7.78
C HIS A 44 -5.97 -18.51 6.80
N GLN A 45 -4.69 -18.54 7.19
CA GLN A 45 -3.60 -19.05 6.33
C GLN A 45 -3.76 -20.55 5.99
N LEU A 46 -4.61 -21.28 6.73
CA LEU A 46 -4.95 -22.66 6.41
C LEU A 46 -5.70 -22.81 5.08
N TYR A 47 -6.04 -21.71 4.39
CA TYR A 47 -6.59 -21.75 3.03
C TYR A 47 -5.71 -22.56 2.07
N THR A 48 -4.38 -22.58 2.25
CA THR A 48 -3.47 -23.38 1.42
C THR A 48 -3.75 -24.88 1.61
N LEU A 49 -3.93 -25.30 2.86
CA LEU A 49 -4.26 -26.67 3.21
C LEU A 49 -5.66 -27.04 2.68
N TYR A 50 -6.62 -26.14 2.83
CA TYR A 50 -7.97 -26.29 2.28
C TYR A 50 -7.93 -26.51 0.77
N ILE A 51 -7.22 -25.67 0.00
CA ILE A 51 -7.13 -25.81 -1.46
C ILE A 51 -6.55 -27.17 -1.86
N ILE A 52 -5.48 -27.63 -1.21
CA ILE A 52 -4.86 -28.94 -1.51
C ILE A 52 -5.86 -30.08 -1.33
N PHE A 53 -6.52 -30.16 -0.17
CA PHE A 53 -7.46 -31.24 0.11
C PHE A 53 -8.77 -31.11 -0.67
N TYR A 54 -9.22 -29.89 -0.94
CA TYR A 54 -10.36 -29.62 -1.81
C TYR A 54 -10.11 -30.15 -3.22
N LEU A 55 -8.93 -29.90 -3.80
CA LEU A 55 -8.58 -30.40 -5.14
C LEU A 55 -8.50 -31.94 -5.19
N LEU A 56 -7.95 -32.57 -4.14
CA LEU A 56 -7.91 -34.02 -4.01
C LEU A 56 -9.30 -34.66 -3.84
N HIS A 57 -10.23 -33.94 -3.22
CA HIS A 57 -11.62 -34.36 -3.09
C HIS A 57 -12.38 -34.16 -4.40
N VAL A 58 -12.40 -32.95 -4.95
CA VAL A 58 -13.33 -32.57 -6.02
C VAL A 58 -12.85 -33.03 -7.41
N GLY A 59 -11.55 -33.20 -7.61
CA GLY A 59 -11.02 -33.81 -8.83
C GLY A 59 -10.85 -32.85 -10.02
N VAL A 60 -10.27 -33.36 -11.12
CA VAL A 60 -9.85 -32.54 -12.29
C VAL A 60 -11.01 -31.77 -12.93
N ALA A 61 -12.14 -32.42 -13.19
CA ALA A 61 -13.23 -31.82 -13.97
C ALA A 61 -13.79 -30.54 -13.34
N TYR A 62 -14.05 -30.58 -12.04
CA TYR A 62 -14.52 -29.43 -11.28
C TYR A 62 -13.38 -28.46 -10.93
N THR A 63 -12.14 -28.96 -10.79
CA THR A 63 -10.95 -28.11 -10.66
C THR A 63 -10.82 -27.18 -11.86
N CYS A 64 -11.10 -27.64 -13.08
CA CYS A 64 -11.05 -26.80 -14.29
C CYS A 64 -11.96 -25.56 -14.21
N MET A 65 -13.08 -25.61 -13.47
CA MET A 65 -13.98 -24.48 -13.30
C MET A 65 -13.37 -23.37 -12.42
N ILE A 66 -12.57 -23.73 -11.43
CA ILE A 66 -11.94 -22.79 -10.48
C ILE A 66 -10.46 -22.53 -10.79
N LEU A 67 -9.87 -23.31 -11.71
CA LEU A 67 -8.47 -23.25 -12.07
C LEU A 67 -8.01 -21.85 -12.47
N PRO A 68 -8.73 -21.07 -13.30
CA PRO A 68 -8.30 -19.71 -13.65
C PRO A 68 -8.13 -18.81 -12.42
N GLY A 69 -9.04 -18.89 -11.45
CA GLY A 69 -8.98 -18.10 -10.22
C GLY A 69 -7.80 -18.49 -9.34
N ILE A 70 -7.59 -19.80 -9.12
CA ILE A 70 -6.44 -20.31 -8.35
C ILE A 70 -5.13 -19.93 -9.04
N PHE A 71 -5.06 -20.06 -10.36
CA PHE A 71 -3.86 -19.77 -11.15
C PHE A 71 -3.45 -18.30 -11.03
N LEU A 72 -4.39 -17.37 -11.23
CA LEU A 72 -4.14 -15.93 -11.06
C LEU A 72 -3.77 -15.58 -9.61
N PHE A 73 -4.44 -16.19 -8.64
CA PHE A 73 -4.13 -15.99 -7.22
C PHE A 73 -2.71 -16.44 -6.87
N LEU A 74 -2.26 -17.59 -7.39
CA LEU A 74 -0.90 -18.09 -7.17
C LEU A 74 0.15 -17.18 -7.82
N ILE A 75 -0.10 -16.66 -9.01
CA ILE A 75 0.78 -15.68 -9.67
C ILE A 75 0.90 -14.41 -8.82
N ASP A 76 -0.21 -13.80 -8.41
CA ASP A 76 -0.21 -12.59 -7.56
C ASP A 76 0.53 -12.86 -6.24
N ARG A 77 0.21 -13.97 -5.55
CA ARG A 77 0.85 -14.34 -4.28
C ARG A 77 2.35 -14.55 -4.44
N TYR A 78 2.79 -15.20 -5.51
CA TYR A 78 4.19 -15.48 -5.74
C TYR A 78 4.98 -14.22 -6.13
N LEU A 79 4.40 -13.34 -6.96
CA LEU A 79 5.00 -12.03 -7.28
C LEU A 79 5.21 -11.19 -6.02
N ARG A 80 4.21 -11.12 -5.14
CA ARG A 80 4.33 -10.45 -3.83
C ARG A 80 5.43 -11.05 -2.98
N PHE A 81 5.51 -12.39 -2.92
CA PHE A 81 6.57 -13.09 -2.20
C PHE A 81 7.97 -12.79 -2.75
N LEU A 82 8.14 -12.68 -4.07
CA LEU A 82 9.42 -12.29 -4.67
C LEU A 82 9.78 -10.84 -4.33
N GLN A 83 8.79 -9.94 -4.30
CA GLN A 83 8.97 -8.55 -3.90
C GLN A 83 9.35 -8.44 -2.41
N SER A 84 8.65 -9.17 -1.54
CA SER A 84 8.80 -9.14 -0.09
C SER A 84 10.15 -9.65 0.42
N LYS A 85 10.87 -10.46 -0.37
CA LYS A 85 12.20 -10.97 -0.02
C LYS A 85 13.27 -9.89 0.05
N ARG A 86 13.02 -8.71 -0.51
CA ARG A 86 14.02 -7.64 -0.57
C ARG A 86 13.99 -6.84 0.73
N SER A 87 15.18 -6.52 1.24
CA SER A 87 15.35 -5.48 2.25
C SER A 87 15.42 -4.13 1.54
N VAL A 88 14.64 -3.19 2.04
CA VAL A 88 14.51 -1.84 1.49
C VAL A 88 15.36 -0.88 2.30
N ARG A 89 16.06 0.01 1.59
CA ARG A 89 16.90 1.02 2.20
C ARG A 89 16.07 2.11 2.87
N LEU A 90 16.06 2.13 4.19
CA LEU A 90 15.52 3.20 5.01
C LEU A 90 16.54 4.37 5.05
N ILE A 91 16.11 5.58 4.73
CA ILE A 91 16.95 6.79 4.72
C ILE A 91 16.82 7.51 6.07
N SER A 92 15.57 7.81 6.47
CA SER A 92 15.30 8.55 7.68
C SER A 92 13.95 8.20 8.29
N SER A 93 13.79 8.54 9.57
CA SER A 93 12.53 8.50 10.31
C SER A 93 12.32 9.85 11.00
N ARG A 94 11.22 10.54 10.72
CA ARG A 94 10.82 11.77 11.44
C ARG A 94 9.74 11.42 12.45
N LEU A 95 10.02 11.62 13.74
CA LEU A 95 9.08 11.41 14.83
C LEU A 95 8.36 12.72 15.17
N LEU A 96 7.03 12.66 15.22
CA LEU A 96 6.15 13.78 15.57
C LEU A 96 5.62 13.59 16.99
N SER A 97 5.25 14.72 17.62
CA SER A 97 4.76 14.75 19.00
C SER A 97 3.41 14.03 19.22
N CYS A 98 2.69 13.67 18.14
CA CYS A 98 1.42 12.94 18.19
C CYS A 98 1.53 11.41 18.09
N ASN A 99 2.65 10.84 18.58
CA ASN A 99 2.98 9.41 18.46
C ASN A 99 2.82 8.92 17.01
N THR A 100 3.28 9.74 16.08
CA THR A 100 3.23 9.46 14.65
C THR A 100 4.63 9.63 14.10
N PHE A 101 5.04 8.76 13.20
CA PHE A 101 6.35 8.84 12.57
C PHE A 101 6.24 8.68 11.05
N GLU A 102 7.04 9.44 10.32
CA GLU A 102 7.24 9.35 8.88
C GLU A 102 8.49 8.50 8.62
N LEU A 103 8.35 7.41 7.88
CA LEU A 103 9.48 6.61 7.39
C LEU A 103 9.75 6.96 5.94
N THR A 104 10.99 7.36 5.64
CA THR A 104 11.44 7.71 4.28
C THR A 104 12.37 6.64 3.74
N PHE A 105 12.01 6.02 2.64
CA PHE A 105 12.76 4.99 1.94
C PHE A 105 13.42 5.53 0.68
N SER A 106 14.51 4.89 0.26
CA SER A 106 15.09 5.12 -1.06
C SER A 106 14.23 4.48 -2.14
N LYS A 107 13.99 5.20 -3.23
CA LYS A 107 13.17 4.82 -4.37
C LYS A 107 13.99 4.88 -5.64
N ASN A 108 13.83 3.90 -6.52
CA ASN A 108 14.36 3.99 -7.88
C ASN A 108 13.54 5.04 -8.67
N PRO A 109 14.16 6.05 -9.30
CA PRO A 109 13.44 7.09 -10.05
C PRO A 109 12.53 6.57 -11.16
N ALA A 110 12.83 5.41 -11.74
CA ALA A 110 11.97 4.75 -12.73
C ALA A 110 10.64 4.25 -12.16
N LEU A 111 10.53 4.08 -10.84
CA LEU A 111 9.28 3.72 -10.17
C LEU A 111 8.38 4.94 -10.06
N THR A 112 7.28 4.92 -10.81
CA THR A 112 6.21 5.90 -10.75
C THR A 112 5.00 5.36 -9.97
N TYR A 113 4.31 6.24 -9.25
CA TYR A 113 3.08 5.92 -8.53
C TYR A 113 2.19 7.15 -8.45
N ASN A 114 0.88 6.92 -8.38
CA ASN A 114 -0.10 8.00 -8.25
C ASN A 114 -0.29 8.39 -6.77
N PRO A 115 -0.70 9.63 -6.48
CA PRO A 115 -1.16 10.03 -5.16
C PRO A 115 -2.18 9.05 -4.59
N THR A 116 -2.25 8.97 -3.26
CA THR A 116 -3.12 8.04 -2.50
C THR A 116 -2.73 6.55 -2.60
N SER A 117 -1.63 6.23 -3.29
CA SER A 117 -1.08 4.88 -3.32
C SER A 117 -0.70 4.38 -1.92
N ILE A 118 -0.69 3.06 -1.76
CA ILE A 118 -0.50 2.34 -0.51
C ILE A 118 0.72 1.44 -0.65
N LEU A 119 1.55 1.42 0.39
CA LEU A 119 2.68 0.54 0.54
C LEU A 119 2.40 -0.42 1.70
N PHE A 120 2.57 -1.72 1.49
CA PHE A 120 2.58 -2.66 2.59
C PHE A 120 3.98 -2.73 3.17
N VAL A 121 4.09 -2.62 4.49
CA VAL A 121 5.35 -2.64 5.22
C VAL A 121 5.38 -3.83 6.16
N ASN A 122 6.48 -4.56 6.13
CA ASN A 122 6.82 -5.59 7.10
C ASN A 122 8.16 -5.26 7.75
N VAL A 123 8.20 -5.43 9.08
CA VAL A 123 9.41 -5.27 9.87
C VAL A 123 9.65 -6.61 10.59
N PRO A 124 10.57 -7.46 10.08
CA PRO A 124 10.77 -8.81 10.59
C PRO A 124 11.15 -8.88 12.08
N SER A 125 11.80 -7.84 12.61
CA SER A 125 12.14 -7.71 14.04
C SER A 125 10.92 -7.51 14.94
N VAL A 126 9.80 -7.03 14.39
CA VAL A 126 8.53 -6.85 15.12
C VAL A 126 7.61 -8.06 14.89
N SER A 127 7.46 -8.47 13.63
CA SER A 127 6.63 -9.62 13.23
C SER A 127 7.05 -10.15 11.86
N LYS A 128 7.26 -11.47 11.76
CA LYS A 128 7.69 -12.12 10.52
C LYS A 128 6.58 -12.25 9.46
N LEU A 129 5.31 -12.23 9.88
CA LEU A 129 4.17 -12.56 9.00
C LEU A 129 3.18 -11.40 8.82
N GLN A 130 3.21 -10.38 9.69
CA GLN A 130 2.26 -9.27 9.62
C GLN A 130 2.73 -8.21 8.62
N TRP A 131 1.90 -7.96 7.62
CA TRP A 131 2.08 -6.89 6.64
C TRP A 131 1.03 -5.80 6.90
N HIS A 132 1.48 -4.56 7.04
CA HIS A 132 0.60 -3.44 7.34
C HIS A 132 0.57 -2.44 6.19
N PRO A 133 -0.61 -2.11 5.64
CA PRO A 133 -0.76 -1.11 4.59
C PRO A 133 -0.70 0.31 5.15
N PHE A 134 0.10 1.16 4.53
CA PHE A 134 0.20 2.58 4.83
C PHE A 134 0.12 3.41 3.55
N THR A 135 -0.59 4.53 3.61
CA THR A 135 -0.62 5.47 2.48
C THR A 135 0.73 6.14 2.32
N ILE A 136 1.18 6.21 1.08
CA ILE A 136 2.38 6.93 0.67
C ILE A 136 2.07 8.41 0.69
N VAL A 137 2.83 9.17 1.46
CA VAL A 137 2.64 10.62 1.62
C VAL A 137 3.49 11.44 0.65
N SER A 138 4.59 10.87 0.15
CA SER A 138 5.45 11.51 -0.85
C SER A 138 4.75 11.59 -2.22
N SER A 139 5.17 12.55 -3.06
CA SER A 139 4.79 12.58 -4.48
C SER A 139 5.91 11.94 -5.31
N SER A 140 5.53 11.08 -6.26
CA SER A 140 6.50 10.43 -7.17
C SER A 140 7.24 11.43 -8.06
N ASN A 141 6.64 12.58 -8.33
CA ASN A 141 7.17 13.60 -9.22
C ASN A 141 8.00 14.64 -8.46
N LEU A 142 7.59 14.97 -7.22
CA LEU A 142 8.31 15.90 -6.36
C LEU A 142 9.56 15.27 -5.74
N GLU A 143 9.43 14.05 -5.23
CA GLU A 143 10.46 13.31 -4.51
C GLU A 143 10.88 12.11 -5.37
N THR A 144 11.71 12.37 -6.39
CA THR A 144 12.04 11.40 -7.44
C THR A 144 12.80 10.17 -6.94
N ASP A 145 13.64 10.32 -5.91
CA ASP A 145 14.51 9.31 -5.32
C ASP A 145 14.05 8.81 -3.93
N LYS A 146 12.93 9.33 -3.43
CA LYS A 146 12.40 9.03 -2.08
C LYS A 146 10.96 8.55 -2.14
N LEU A 147 10.59 7.76 -1.13
CA LEU A 147 9.22 7.31 -0.90
C LEU A 147 8.95 7.30 0.59
N SER A 148 7.93 8.03 1.03
CA SER A 148 7.65 8.20 2.45
C SER A 148 6.26 7.69 2.83
N VAL A 149 6.15 7.08 4.00
CA VAL A 149 4.88 6.63 4.60
C VAL A 149 4.76 7.15 6.02
N VAL A 150 3.54 7.39 6.48
CA VAL A 150 3.27 7.91 7.82
C VAL A 150 2.48 6.90 8.63
N ILE A 151 2.97 6.61 9.84
CA ILE A 151 2.45 5.57 10.72
C ILE A 151 2.07 6.19 12.07
N LYS A 152 0.78 6.19 12.39
CA LYS A 152 0.27 6.59 13.71
C LYS A 152 0.23 5.40 14.66
N CYS A 153 0.76 5.55 15.87
CA CYS A 153 0.84 4.49 16.87
C CYS A 153 -0.54 4.19 17.49
N MET A 154 -1.25 3.21 16.93
CA MET A 154 -2.60 2.82 17.39
C MET A 154 -2.71 1.35 17.84
N GLY A 155 -1.74 0.50 17.47
CA GLY A 155 -1.75 -0.92 17.77
C GLY A 155 -0.43 -1.46 18.32
N SER A 156 -0.45 -2.71 18.76
CA SER A 156 0.71 -3.40 19.35
C SER A 156 1.90 -3.46 18.41
N TRP A 157 1.68 -3.67 17.11
CA TRP A 157 2.73 -3.67 16.09
C TRP A 157 3.40 -2.29 15.97
N SER A 158 2.61 -1.22 15.81
CA SER A 158 3.12 0.14 15.66
C SER A 158 3.85 0.64 16.92
N GLN A 159 3.38 0.26 18.11
CA GLN A 159 4.04 0.60 19.38
C GLN A 159 5.39 -0.10 19.54
N LYS A 160 5.49 -1.37 19.11
CA LYS A 160 6.78 -2.08 19.12
C LYS A 160 7.76 -1.45 18.13
N LEU A 161 7.28 -1.04 16.96
CA LEU A 161 8.09 -0.35 15.96
C LEU A 161 8.58 1.01 16.47
N GLU A 162 7.69 1.83 17.06
CA GLU A 162 8.06 3.10 17.69
C GLU A 162 9.16 2.90 18.75
N LYS A 163 9.00 1.95 19.67
CA LYS A 163 10.02 1.63 20.68
C LYS A 163 11.37 1.24 20.07
N GLN A 164 11.36 0.49 18.97
CA GLN A 164 12.59 0.16 18.25
C GLN A 164 13.21 1.41 17.63
N LEU A 165 12.43 2.28 16.99
CA LEU A 165 12.92 3.53 16.41
C LEU A 165 13.47 4.49 17.47
N SER A 166 12.80 4.62 18.63
CA SER A 166 13.26 5.46 19.74
C SER A 166 14.58 4.99 20.36
N SER A 167 14.96 3.72 20.18
CA SER A 167 16.27 3.22 20.59
C SER A 167 17.41 3.61 19.64
N SER A 168 17.10 4.33 18.56
CA SER A 168 18.04 4.80 17.52
C SER A 168 18.95 3.69 16.96
N PRO A 169 18.38 2.60 16.41
CA PRO A 169 19.18 1.51 15.88
C PRO A 169 19.93 1.97 14.63
N ASP A 170 21.20 1.55 14.50
CA ASP A 170 22.03 1.85 13.33
C ASP A 170 21.41 1.33 12.01
N HIS A 171 20.66 0.22 12.10
CA HIS A 171 20.03 -0.44 10.96
C HIS A 171 18.73 -1.13 11.38
N LEU A 172 17.69 -0.98 10.57
CA LEU A 172 16.40 -1.64 10.72
C LEU A 172 16.04 -2.33 9.41
N GLN A 173 15.91 -3.65 9.45
CA GLN A 173 15.49 -4.43 8.28
C GLN A 173 14.00 -4.21 8.02
N ILE A 174 13.66 -3.72 6.82
CA ILE A 174 12.28 -3.46 6.40
C ILE A 174 12.06 -4.06 5.02
N SER A 175 10.94 -4.74 4.83
CA SER A 175 10.49 -5.25 3.55
C SER A 175 9.19 -4.57 3.15
N THR A 176 9.01 -4.34 1.84
CA THR A 176 7.83 -3.64 1.33
C THR A 176 7.20 -4.35 0.14
N GLU A 177 5.88 -4.22 0.00
CA GLU A 177 5.13 -4.63 -1.19
C GLU A 177 4.35 -3.42 -1.74
N GLY A 178 4.25 -3.32 -3.07
CA GLY A 178 3.65 -2.17 -3.76
C GLY A 178 4.69 -1.26 -4.43
N PRO A 179 4.37 0.01 -4.71
CA PRO A 179 3.15 0.74 -4.37
C PRO A 179 1.89 0.20 -5.10
N TYR A 180 0.75 0.21 -4.42
CA TYR A 180 -0.57 -0.13 -4.97
C TYR A 180 -1.48 1.09 -4.90
N GLY A 181 -2.00 1.56 -6.02
CA GLY A 181 -2.82 2.77 -6.04
C GLY A 181 -3.75 2.85 -7.23
N PRO A 182 -4.52 3.95 -7.33
CA PRO A 182 -5.42 4.16 -8.45
C PRO A 182 -4.62 4.28 -9.76
N SER A 183 -5.24 3.91 -10.88
CA SER A 183 -4.61 4.01 -12.20
C SER A 183 -4.46 5.46 -12.67
N SER A 184 -5.28 6.38 -12.14
CA SER A 184 -5.29 7.80 -12.50
C SER A 184 -5.70 8.67 -11.31
N SER A 185 -5.43 9.97 -11.41
CA SER A 185 -5.75 10.97 -10.38
C SER A 185 -6.68 12.04 -10.93
N HIS A 186 -7.89 11.63 -11.37
CA HIS A 186 -8.86 12.52 -12.02
C HIS A 186 -9.33 13.69 -11.13
N PHE A 187 -9.26 13.55 -9.81
CA PHE A 187 -9.60 14.63 -8.88
C PHE A 187 -8.65 15.84 -9.00
N LEU A 188 -7.45 15.69 -9.55
CA LEU A 188 -6.49 16.79 -9.72
C LEU A 188 -6.81 17.71 -10.91
N SER A 189 -7.76 17.36 -11.79
CA SER A 189 -8.14 18.18 -12.95
C SER A 189 -9.41 19.00 -12.73
N ARG A 190 -9.97 18.99 -11.51
CA ARG A 190 -11.18 19.72 -11.13
C ARG A 190 -10.88 21.21 -10.92
N GLU A 191 -11.91 22.05 -10.86
CA GLU A 191 -11.71 23.50 -10.60
C GLU A 191 -11.48 23.78 -9.11
N CYS A 192 -12.16 23.04 -8.24
CA CYS A 192 -12.03 23.13 -6.80
C CYS A 192 -11.92 21.72 -6.20
N LEU A 193 -11.02 21.55 -5.24
CA LEU A 193 -10.78 20.30 -4.54
C LEU A 193 -10.98 20.50 -3.05
N VAL A 194 -12.04 19.90 -2.51
CA VAL A 194 -12.36 19.88 -1.08
C VAL A 194 -11.88 18.55 -0.50
N MET A 195 -10.85 18.62 0.33
CA MET A 195 -10.24 17.48 1.01
C MET A 195 -10.71 17.45 2.47
N ILE A 196 -11.46 16.40 2.87
CA ILE A 196 -11.98 16.25 4.22
C ILE A 196 -11.28 15.08 4.90
N SER A 197 -10.63 15.33 6.03
CA SER A 197 -9.92 14.28 6.77
C SER A 197 -10.23 14.23 8.26
N GLY A 198 -10.18 13.03 8.82
CA GLY A 198 -10.32 12.79 10.26
C GLY A 198 -9.16 11.98 10.84
N GLY A 199 -8.42 12.55 11.79
CA GLY A 199 -7.30 11.90 12.46
C GLY A 199 -6.20 11.47 11.48
N SER A 200 -5.82 10.19 11.50
CA SER A 200 -4.84 9.63 10.55
C SER A 200 -5.32 9.61 9.10
N GLY A 201 -6.61 9.88 8.84
CA GLY A 201 -7.17 10.03 7.49
C GLY A 201 -6.60 11.22 6.72
N ILE A 202 -5.72 12.04 7.31
CA ILE A 202 -5.03 13.11 6.60
C ILE A 202 -3.93 12.61 5.65
N THR A 203 -3.42 11.38 5.83
CA THR A 203 -2.28 10.88 5.04
C THR A 203 -2.50 10.84 3.52
N PRO A 204 -3.68 10.45 2.98
CA PRO A 204 -3.92 10.56 1.54
C PRO A 204 -4.01 12.02 1.07
N MET A 205 -4.49 12.93 1.93
CA MET A 205 -4.57 14.36 1.61
C MET A 205 -3.18 14.99 1.51
N ILE A 206 -2.24 14.55 2.35
CA ILE A 206 -0.82 14.95 2.24
C ILE A 206 -0.23 14.54 0.90
N SER A 207 -0.49 13.28 0.47
CA SER A 207 -0.05 12.77 -0.84
C SER A 207 -0.56 13.62 -2.00
N ILE A 208 -1.86 13.97 -1.97
CA ILE A 208 -2.49 14.84 -2.97
C ILE A 208 -1.89 16.25 -2.92
N PHE A 209 -1.69 16.79 -1.73
CA PHE A 209 -1.14 18.12 -1.54
C PHE A 209 0.29 18.25 -2.08
N ARG A 210 1.17 17.27 -1.81
CA ARG A 210 2.54 17.26 -2.36
C ARG A 210 2.55 17.18 -3.90
N GLU A 211 1.59 16.48 -4.51
CA GLU A 211 1.44 16.49 -5.98
C GLU A 211 0.98 17.85 -6.52
N LEU A 212 0.13 18.56 -5.79
CA LEU A 212 -0.27 19.92 -6.17
C LEU A 212 0.89 20.92 -6.04
N ILE A 213 1.75 20.76 -5.04
CA ILE A 213 3.00 21.55 -4.93
C ILE A 213 3.89 21.32 -6.15
N TYR A 214 4.04 20.06 -6.58
CA TYR A 214 4.80 19.71 -7.78
C TYR A 214 4.25 20.45 -9.02
N ARG A 215 2.92 20.39 -9.24
CA ARG A 215 2.27 21.07 -10.37
C ARG A 215 2.41 22.59 -10.29
N SER A 216 2.28 23.16 -9.10
CA SER A 216 2.47 24.60 -8.85
C SER A 216 3.87 25.08 -9.21
N THR A 217 4.89 24.31 -8.81
CA THR A 217 6.29 24.71 -8.97
C THR A 217 6.82 24.44 -10.38
N LEU A 218 6.48 23.28 -10.95
CA LEU A 218 7.12 22.76 -12.17
C LEU A 218 6.21 22.74 -13.40
N GLN A 219 4.90 23.03 -13.25
CA GLN A 219 3.93 23.11 -14.36
C GLN A 219 3.08 24.39 -14.29
N PRO A 220 3.67 25.59 -14.31
CA PRO A 220 2.96 26.86 -14.07
C PRO A 220 1.86 27.17 -15.10
N ASN A 221 1.91 26.57 -16.30
CA ASN A 221 0.91 26.76 -17.35
C ASN A 221 -0.35 25.88 -17.18
N THR A 222 -0.42 25.05 -16.13
CA THR A 222 -1.59 24.21 -15.86
C THR A 222 -2.54 24.91 -14.90
N LYS A 223 -3.85 24.87 -15.18
CA LYS A 223 -4.87 25.39 -14.26
C LYS A 223 -4.86 24.52 -13.00
N LEU A 224 -4.45 25.11 -11.88
CA LEU A 224 -4.48 24.45 -10.57
C LEU A 224 -5.88 24.54 -9.97
N PRO A 225 -6.36 23.47 -9.29
CA PRO A 225 -7.58 23.55 -8.51
C PRO A 225 -7.38 24.47 -7.31
N LYS A 226 -8.44 25.21 -6.96
CA LYS A 226 -8.54 25.80 -5.62
C LYS A 226 -8.62 24.69 -4.58
N VAL A 227 -7.87 24.79 -3.49
CA VAL A 227 -7.77 23.72 -2.48
C VAL A 227 -8.40 24.16 -1.16
N ILE A 228 -9.35 23.37 -0.67
CA ILE A 228 -9.92 23.53 0.67
C ILE A 228 -9.66 22.25 1.46
N LEU A 229 -8.74 22.32 2.42
CA LEU A 229 -8.41 21.19 3.29
C LEU A 229 -9.09 21.36 4.65
N ILE A 230 -10.04 20.48 4.96
CA ILE A 230 -10.77 20.44 6.22
C ILE A 230 -10.27 19.23 7.00
N THR A 231 -9.64 19.46 8.14
CA THR A 231 -9.07 18.39 8.96
C THR A 231 -9.68 18.41 10.35
N SER A 232 -10.01 17.24 10.89
CA SER A 232 -10.54 17.10 12.25
C SER A 232 -9.63 16.23 13.09
N PHE A 233 -9.13 16.79 14.18
CA PHE A 233 -8.26 16.14 15.15
C PHE A 233 -8.93 16.02 16.51
N LYS A 234 -8.44 15.06 17.30
CA LYS A 234 -8.92 14.90 18.68
C LYS A 234 -8.28 15.93 19.59
N ASN A 235 -6.95 16.05 19.52
CA ASN A 235 -6.12 16.82 20.42
C ASN A 235 -5.23 17.80 19.63
N THR A 236 -4.71 18.84 20.29
CA THR A 236 -3.80 19.82 19.67
C THR A 236 -2.49 19.18 19.20
N SER A 237 -1.99 18.15 19.88
CA SER A 237 -0.78 17.42 19.48
C SER A 237 -0.84 16.89 18.04
N ASP A 238 -2.02 16.46 17.59
CA ASP A 238 -2.25 15.91 16.25
C ASP A 238 -2.12 16.96 15.15
N LEU A 239 -2.14 18.27 15.48
CA LEU A 239 -1.97 19.36 14.52
C LEU A 239 -0.59 19.33 13.84
N THR A 240 0.42 18.76 14.52
CA THR A 240 1.77 18.51 13.97
C THR A 240 1.75 17.68 12.68
N MET A 241 0.67 16.93 12.40
CA MET A 241 0.48 16.24 11.13
C MET A 241 0.41 17.18 9.92
N LEU A 242 0.03 18.45 10.11
CA LEU A 242 0.05 19.46 9.04
C LEU A 242 1.48 19.80 8.61
N ASP A 243 2.47 19.64 9.49
CA ASP A 243 3.89 19.85 9.16
C ASP A 243 4.42 18.84 8.14
N LEU A 244 3.67 17.77 7.86
CA LEU A 244 3.97 16.76 6.86
C LEU A 244 3.49 17.14 5.46
N LEU A 245 2.67 18.19 5.32
CA LEU A 245 2.24 18.71 4.02
C LEU A 245 3.44 19.14 3.17
N LEU A 246 4.49 19.64 3.82
CA LEU A 246 5.77 19.94 3.18
C LEU A 246 6.74 18.77 3.35
N PRO A 247 7.41 18.34 2.27
CA PRO A 247 8.45 17.33 2.35
C PRO A 247 9.73 17.89 2.99
N ILE A 248 10.55 16.99 3.54
CA ILE A 248 11.89 17.33 4.05
C ILE A 248 12.86 17.33 2.87
N THR A 249 12.91 18.43 2.12
CA THR A 249 13.79 18.57 0.96
C THR A 249 14.40 19.95 0.91
N THR A 250 15.62 20.01 0.37
CA THR A 250 16.43 21.21 0.16
C THR A 250 15.95 22.12 -0.99
N ALA A 251 14.92 21.72 -1.75
CA ALA A 251 14.45 22.51 -2.88
C ALA A 251 13.47 23.62 -2.42
N PRO A 252 13.63 24.87 -2.88
CA PRO A 252 12.69 25.94 -2.56
C PRO A 252 11.33 25.65 -3.21
N PHE A 253 10.27 25.62 -2.41
CA PHE A 253 8.90 25.45 -2.89
C PHE A 253 8.22 26.80 -3.01
N ASP A 254 7.66 27.07 -4.19
CA ASP A 254 6.79 28.21 -4.38
C ASP A 254 5.32 27.78 -4.31
N ILE A 255 4.69 28.07 -3.16
CA ILE A 255 3.28 27.78 -2.88
C ILE A 255 2.41 28.99 -3.20
N SER A 256 3.00 30.13 -3.61
CA SER A 256 2.26 31.39 -3.80
C SER A 256 1.16 31.28 -4.87
N ASN A 257 1.35 30.41 -5.86
CA ASN A 257 0.37 30.18 -6.94
C ASN A 257 -0.78 29.23 -6.54
N LEU A 258 -0.69 28.55 -5.39
CA LEU A 258 -1.72 27.62 -4.93
C LEU A 258 -2.70 28.35 -4.00
N GLU A 259 -3.93 28.61 -4.47
CA GLU A 259 -5.01 29.10 -3.62
C GLU A 259 -5.46 28.00 -2.64
N CYS A 260 -4.83 27.96 -1.47
CA CYS A 260 -5.06 26.97 -0.44
C CYS A 260 -5.70 27.59 0.81
N LYS A 261 -6.78 26.96 1.29
CA LYS A 261 -7.41 27.26 2.58
C LYS A 261 -7.40 26.01 3.45
N ILE A 262 -6.78 26.08 4.62
CA ILE A 262 -6.72 24.96 5.57
C ILE A 262 -7.57 25.31 6.79
N GLU A 263 -8.57 24.48 7.09
CA GLU A 263 -9.38 24.58 8.31
C GLU A 263 -9.14 23.35 9.20
N ALA A 264 -8.50 23.55 10.34
CA ALA A 264 -8.21 22.50 11.31
C ALA A 264 -9.15 22.60 12.52
N TYR A 265 -9.89 21.54 12.80
CA TYR A 265 -10.87 21.47 13.89
C TYR A 265 -10.37 20.53 14.99
N ILE A 266 -10.21 21.06 16.20
CA ILE A 266 -9.81 20.31 17.40
C ILE A 266 -11.06 20.05 18.23
N THR A 267 -11.40 18.77 18.40
CA THR A 267 -12.73 18.37 18.87
C THR A 267 -12.83 18.06 20.37
N ARG A 268 -11.71 17.88 21.09
CA ARG A 268 -11.70 17.59 22.54
C ARG A 268 -11.15 18.70 23.42
N GLU A 269 -10.54 19.71 22.82
CA GLU A 269 -9.92 20.83 23.54
C GLU A 269 -10.60 22.12 23.11
N ASN A 270 -10.87 23.00 24.08
CA ASN A 270 -11.57 24.26 23.87
C ASN A 270 -10.62 25.45 23.76
N GLU A 271 -9.37 25.28 24.19
CA GLU A 271 -8.34 26.33 24.21
C GLU A 271 -7.01 25.81 23.66
N PRO A 272 -6.20 26.67 23.03
CA PRO A 272 -4.87 26.32 22.55
C PRO A 272 -3.95 25.99 23.73
N GLN A 273 -3.41 24.78 23.75
CA GLN A 273 -2.34 24.41 24.69
C GLN A 273 -0.98 24.74 24.08
N GLN A 274 -0.08 25.36 24.87
CA GLN A 274 1.32 25.52 24.50
C GLN A 274 2.01 24.15 24.51
N HIS A 275 2.00 23.47 23.37
CA HIS A 275 2.82 22.29 23.15
C HIS A 275 4.05 22.71 22.32
N GLU A 276 5.24 22.57 22.90
CA GLU A 276 6.47 22.59 22.13
C GLU A 276 6.46 21.42 21.15
N SER A 277 6.43 21.72 19.85
CA SER A 277 6.53 20.72 18.78
C SER A 277 7.94 20.16 18.73
N LYS A 278 8.22 19.13 19.53
CA LYS A 278 9.47 18.37 19.43
C LYS A 278 9.35 17.42 18.25
N GLN A 279 10.09 17.73 17.19
CA GLN A 279 10.29 16.84 16.05
C GLN A 279 11.69 16.24 16.17
N GLN A 280 11.80 14.92 16.05
CA GLN A 280 13.09 14.24 16.09
C GLN A 280 13.34 13.56 14.76
N LEU A 281 14.47 13.88 14.12
CA LEU A 281 14.88 13.28 12.85
C LEU A 281 15.98 12.26 13.10
N LEU A 282 15.68 10.99 12.83
CA LEU A 282 16.62 9.89 12.89
C LEU A 282 17.10 9.56 11.47
N VAL A 283 18.41 9.48 11.27
CA VAL A 283 19.02 9.14 9.99
C VAL A 283 19.68 7.77 10.11
N PHE A 284 19.43 6.90 9.14
CA PHE A 284 19.95 5.53 9.15
C PHE A 284 21.19 5.41 8.29
N LYS A 285 22.13 4.54 8.71
CA LYS A 285 23.33 4.23 7.92
C LYS A 285 22.95 3.34 6.74
N GLN A 286 23.61 3.56 5.61
CA GLN A 286 23.39 2.73 4.43
C GLN A 286 23.96 1.32 4.66
N ASN A 287 23.13 0.29 4.46
CA ASN A 287 23.56 -1.09 4.44
C ASN A 287 23.66 -1.57 2.98
N PRO A 288 24.79 -2.16 2.53
CA PRO A 288 24.95 -2.63 1.15
C PRO A 288 23.97 -3.74 0.76
N LYS A 289 23.35 -4.44 1.73
CA LYS A 289 22.31 -5.45 1.47
C LYS A 289 20.95 -4.86 1.14
N ASP A 290 20.76 -3.57 1.42
CA ASP A 290 19.48 -2.89 1.18
C ASP A 290 19.41 -2.30 -0.22
N SER A 291 18.28 -2.54 -0.87
CA SER A 291 17.98 -2.06 -2.22
C SER A 291 16.96 -0.91 -2.19
N PRO A 292 16.97 0.01 -3.16
CA PRO A 292 15.90 0.98 -3.32
C PRO A 292 14.59 0.27 -3.71
N ILE A 293 13.45 0.86 -3.34
CA ILE A 293 12.14 0.39 -3.79
C ILE A 293 12.09 0.50 -5.32
N SER A 294 11.74 -0.60 -5.98
CA SER A 294 11.66 -0.69 -7.44
C SER A 294 10.41 -1.45 -7.86
N ALA A 295 9.92 -1.18 -9.07
CA ALA A 295 8.77 -1.86 -9.64
C ALA A 295 9.07 -3.37 -9.82
N ALA A 296 8.16 -4.24 -9.36
CA ALA A 296 8.34 -5.69 -9.48
C ALA A 296 8.36 -6.18 -10.94
N LEU A 297 7.56 -5.54 -11.81
CA LEU A 297 7.41 -5.87 -13.24
C LEU A 297 7.73 -4.67 -14.16
N GLY A 298 8.46 -3.67 -13.66
CA GLY A 298 8.88 -2.51 -14.46
C GLY A 298 7.72 -1.58 -14.84
N LYS A 299 7.98 -0.70 -15.82
CA LYS A 299 7.03 0.34 -16.30
C LYS A 299 5.82 -0.25 -17.02
N SER A 300 6.03 -1.30 -17.81
CA SER A 300 4.98 -2.01 -18.56
C SER A 300 4.43 -3.21 -17.78
N SER A 301 4.10 -3.00 -16.51
CA SER A 301 3.75 -4.06 -15.57
C SER A 301 2.60 -4.95 -16.06
N TRP A 302 1.60 -4.38 -16.73
CA TRP A 302 0.47 -5.13 -17.28
C TRP A 302 0.85 -6.07 -18.43
N LEU A 303 1.76 -5.65 -19.31
CA LEU A 303 2.24 -6.50 -20.41
C LEU A 303 3.03 -7.68 -19.88
N TRP A 304 3.94 -7.44 -18.93
CA TRP A 304 4.71 -8.51 -18.29
C TRP A 304 3.83 -9.45 -17.48
N LEU A 305 2.80 -8.94 -16.81
CA LEU A 305 1.82 -9.78 -16.13
C LEU A 305 1.05 -10.66 -17.12
N GLY A 306 0.62 -10.10 -18.26
CA GLY A 306 0.01 -10.86 -19.35
C GLY A 306 0.95 -11.92 -19.93
N ALA A 307 2.23 -11.59 -20.08
CA ALA A 307 3.26 -12.54 -20.53
C ALA A 307 3.46 -13.67 -19.51
N ILE A 308 3.53 -13.37 -18.21
CA ILE A 308 3.62 -14.39 -17.15
C ILE A 308 2.41 -15.34 -17.23
N ILE A 309 1.19 -14.79 -17.29
CA ILE A 309 -0.04 -15.60 -17.31
C ILE A 309 -0.06 -16.51 -18.54
N THR A 310 0.16 -15.97 -19.73
CA THR A 310 0.08 -16.73 -20.98
C THR A 310 1.19 -17.77 -21.10
N SER A 311 2.43 -17.41 -20.81
CA SER A 311 3.58 -18.34 -20.93
C SER A 311 3.59 -19.41 -19.85
N SER A 312 3.20 -19.09 -18.60
CA SER A 312 3.07 -20.10 -17.54
C SER A 312 1.93 -21.07 -17.82
N PHE A 313 0.80 -20.60 -18.36
CA PHE A 313 -0.31 -21.48 -18.72
C PHE A 313 0.03 -22.39 -19.90
N PHE A 314 0.71 -21.86 -20.93
CA PHE A 314 1.19 -22.68 -22.04
C PHE A 314 2.20 -23.73 -21.59
N MET A 315 3.16 -23.35 -20.73
CA MET A 315 4.12 -24.28 -20.14
C MET A 315 3.42 -25.38 -19.33
N PHE A 316 2.40 -25.01 -18.55
CA PHE A 316 1.60 -25.97 -17.79
C PHE A 316 0.91 -26.98 -18.70
N LEU A 317 0.22 -26.55 -19.76
CA LEU A 317 -0.45 -27.45 -20.70
C LEU A 317 0.53 -28.37 -21.43
N LEU A 318 1.70 -27.86 -21.81
CA LEU A 318 2.74 -28.64 -22.47
C LEU A 318 3.28 -29.73 -21.53
N LEU A 319 3.64 -29.36 -20.29
CA LEU A 319 4.14 -30.32 -19.30
C LEU A 319 3.07 -31.34 -18.92
N LEU A 320 1.82 -30.91 -18.77
CA LEU A 320 0.68 -31.77 -18.51
C LEU A 320 0.51 -32.79 -19.65
N GLY A 321 0.60 -32.36 -20.90
CA GLY A 321 0.55 -33.22 -22.08
C GLY A 321 1.69 -34.25 -22.09
N LEU A 322 2.91 -33.84 -21.76
CA LEU A 322 4.07 -34.73 -21.68
C LEU A 322 3.92 -35.78 -20.57
N VAL A 323 3.59 -35.38 -19.35
CA VAL A 323 3.37 -36.31 -18.22
C VAL A 323 2.22 -37.26 -18.52
N THR A 324 1.14 -36.75 -19.11
CA THR A 324 0.01 -37.61 -19.52
C THR A 324 0.44 -38.62 -20.58
N ARG A 325 1.18 -38.20 -21.62
CA ARG A 325 1.58 -39.06 -22.73
C ARG A 325 2.62 -40.11 -22.35
N TYR A 326 3.61 -39.75 -21.54
CA TYR A 326 4.78 -40.59 -21.27
C TYR A 326 4.74 -41.29 -19.92
N SER A 327 4.00 -40.78 -18.93
CA SER A 327 3.94 -41.38 -17.59
C SER A 327 2.59 -42.02 -17.28
N ILE A 328 1.47 -41.35 -17.61
CA ILE A 328 0.13 -41.83 -17.26
C ILE A 328 -0.39 -42.84 -18.30
N TYR A 329 -0.39 -42.46 -19.58
CA TYR A 329 -0.97 -43.25 -20.67
C TYR A 329 -0.36 -44.65 -20.82
N PRO A 330 0.96 -44.88 -20.68
CA PRO A 330 1.51 -46.25 -20.76
C PRO A 330 0.98 -47.18 -19.67
N ILE A 331 0.79 -46.67 -18.45
CA ILE A 331 0.27 -47.45 -17.31
C ILE A 331 -1.19 -47.83 -17.55
N GLU A 332 -1.99 -46.88 -18.04
CA GLU A 332 -3.39 -47.11 -18.39
C GLU A 332 -3.54 -48.05 -19.60
N ARG A 333 -2.60 -47.99 -20.55
CA ARG A 333 -2.54 -48.91 -21.70
C ARG A 333 -2.29 -50.36 -21.29
N ASP A 334 -1.51 -50.58 -20.24
CA ASP A 334 -1.25 -51.91 -19.67
C ASP A 334 -2.42 -52.44 -18.82
N GLY A 335 -3.57 -51.76 -18.82
CA GLY A 335 -4.78 -52.15 -18.11
C GLY A 335 -4.79 -51.82 -16.62
N LYS A 336 -3.78 -51.10 -16.11
CA LYS A 336 -3.72 -50.64 -14.71
C LYS A 336 -4.28 -49.22 -14.59
N LEU A 337 -5.21 -49.00 -13.67
CA LEU A 337 -5.70 -47.66 -13.36
C LEU A 337 -4.59 -46.84 -12.68
N TYR A 338 -4.26 -45.68 -13.24
CA TYR A 338 -3.36 -44.74 -12.59
C TYR A 338 -4.03 -44.16 -11.34
N HIS A 339 -3.27 -44.03 -10.25
CA HIS A 339 -3.83 -43.60 -8.98
C HIS A 339 -4.41 -42.18 -9.07
N TYR A 340 -5.69 -42.03 -8.74
CA TYR A 340 -6.44 -40.78 -8.93
C TYR A 340 -5.79 -39.59 -8.22
N SER A 341 -5.46 -39.74 -6.93
CA SER A 341 -4.79 -38.68 -6.17
C SER A 341 -3.42 -38.30 -6.75
N ALA A 342 -2.69 -39.26 -7.35
CA ALA A 342 -1.39 -38.98 -7.92
C ALA A 342 -1.51 -38.10 -9.17
N LYS A 343 -2.57 -38.29 -9.96
CA LYS A 343 -2.88 -37.41 -11.10
C LYS A 343 -3.13 -35.97 -10.65
N ILE A 344 -3.96 -35.77 -9.61
CA ILE A 344 -4.22 -34.44 -9.06
C ILE A 344 -2.94 -33.79 -8.51
N ILE A 345 -2.11 -34.56 -7.80
CA ILE A 345 -0.83 -34.07 -7.28
C ILE A 345 0.09 -33.63 -8.43
N TRP A 346 0.14 -34.39 -9.53
CA TRP A 346 0.87 -33.98 -10.73
C TRP A 346 0.32 -32.67 -11.30
N ASP A 347 -0.98 -32.56 -11.50
CA ASP A 347 -1.60 -31.34 -12.04
C ASP A 347 -1.25 -30.11 -11.19
N MET A 348 -1.37 -30.23 -9.86
CA MET A 348 -1.00 -29.18 -8.91
C MET A 348 0.49 -28.83 -8.96
N PHE A 349 1.36 -29.85 -8.97
CA PHE A 349 2.80 -29.66 -9.01
C PHE A 349 3.23 -28.95 -10.30
N LEU A 350 2.73 -29.40 -11.45
CA LEU A 350 3.07 -28.83 -12.75
C LEU A 350 2.58 -27.39 -12.86
N ALA A 351 1.35 -27.08 -12.40
CA ALA A 351 0.83 -25.72 -12.40
C ALA A 351 1.70 -24.79 -11.55
N CYS A 352 2.03 -25.18 -10.31
CA CYS A 352 2.90 -24.42 -9.42
C CYS A 352 4.31 -24.25 -10.00
N ALA A 353 4.90 -25.31 -10.55
CA ALA A 353 6.23 -25.27 -11.15
C ALA A 353 6.28 -24.32 -12.35
N SER A 354 5.28 -24.37 -13.25
CA SER A 354 5.20 -23.47 -14.40
C SER A 354 5.08 -22.00 -13.97
N ILE A 355 4.23 -21.71 -12.97
CA ILE A 355 4.10 -20.36 -12.42
C ILE A 355 5.43 -19.89 -11.82
N PHE A 356 6.05 -20.70 -10.95
CA PHE A 356 7.25 -20.30 -10.23
C PHE A 356 8.45 -20.09 -11.15
N ILE A 357 8.64 -20.96 -12.14
CA ILE A 357 9.74 -20.85 -13.10
C ILE A 357 9.57 -19.58 -13.94
N VAL A 358 8.44 -19.43 -14.62
CA VAL A 358 8.19 -18.29 -15.52
C VAL A 358 8.24 -16.97 -14.76
N THR A 359 7.57 -16.90 -13.62
CA THR A 359 7.52 -15.67 -12.81
C THR A 359 8.91 -15.33 -12.27
N SER A 360 9.70 -16.31 -11.82
CA SER A 360 11.06 -16.06 -11.34
C SER A 360 11.97 -15.54 -12.45
N VAL A 361 11.90 -16.13 -13.64
CA VAL A 361 12.72 -15.70 -14.79
C VAL A 361 12.39 -14.26 -15.16
N ILE A 362 11.11 -13.92 -15.30
CA ILE A 362 10.67 -12.56 -15.66
C ILE A 362 11.01 -11.56 -14.55
N PHE A 363 10.79 -11.92 -13.28
CA PHE A 363 11.13 -11.05 -12.15
C PHE A 363 12.65 -10.80 -12.04
N MET A 364 13.47 -11.82 -12.26
CA MET A 364 14.94 -11.67 -12.26
C MET A 364 15.43 -10.84 -13.44
N TRP A 365 14.81 -11.02 -14.61
CA TRP A 365 15.09 -10.20 -15.79
C TRP A 365 14.81 -8.72 -15.52
N GLN A 366 13.61 -8.42 -15.03
CA GLN A 366 13.21 -7.05 -14.72
C GLN A 366 14.05 -6.45 -13.59
N LYS A 367 14.41 -7.25 -12.58
CA LYS A 367 15.31 -6.80 -11.52
C LYS A 367 16.64 -6.31 -12.10
N ARG A 368 17.24 -7.09 -12.99
CA ARG A 368 18.51 -6.75 -13.63
C ARG A 368 18.39 -5.48 -14.47
N GLU A 369 17.30 -5.33 -15.21
CA GLU A 369 17.02 -4.13 -16.00
C GLU A 369 16.91 -2.88 -15.11
N ASN A 370 16.11 -2.96 -14.03
CA ASN A 370 15.98 -1.87 -13.06
C ASN A 370 17.32 -1.48 -12.39
N GLU A 371 18.21 -2.46 -12.15
CA GLU A 371 19.55 -2.22 -11.61
C GLU A 371 20.47 -1.51 -12.63
N ILE A 372 20.34 -1.83 -13.92
CA ILE A 372 21.10 -1.18 -15.00
C ILE A 372 20.62 0.26 -15.18
N GLU A 373 19.29 0.48 -15.26
CA GLU A 373 18.70 1.81 -15.37
C GLU A 373 19.05 2.68 -14.15
N GLY A 374 18.96 2.11 -12.94
CA GLY A 374 19.32 2.82 -11.72
C GLY A 374 20.78 3.29 -11.69
N LYS A 375 21.71 2.46 -12.19
CA LYS A 375 23.13 2.85 -12.31
C LYS A 375 23.35 3.92 -13.38
N GLN A 376 22.62 3.89 -14.49
CA GLN A 376 22.73 4.92 -15.52
C GLN A 376 22.24 6.27 -14.99
N ILE A 377 21.11 6.31 -14.31
CA ILE A 377 20.56 7.54 -13.71
C ILE A 377 21.55 8.13 -12.70
N GLN A 378 22.10 7.29 -11.83
CA GLN A 378 23.09 7.72 -10.82
C GLN A 378 24.43 8.19 -11.43
N ASN A 379 24.80 7.73 -12.63
CA ASN A 379 26.03 8.18 -13.30
C ASN A 379 25.82 9.47 -14.12
N VAL A 380 24.59 9.75 -14.55
CA VAL A 380 24.22 10.98 -15.27
C VAL A 380 24.00 12.15 -14.29
N GLU A 381 23.47 11.86 -13.11
CA GLU A 381 23.50 12.77 -11.97
C GLU A 381 24.93 12.77 -11.40
N ILE A 382 25.74 13.78 -11.73
CA ILE A 382 27.11 14.01 -11.21
C ILE A 382 27.13 13.65 -9.71
N PRO A 383 28.16 12.93 -9.19
CA PRO A 383 28.22 12.54 -7.79
C PRO A 383 28.30 13.79 -6.92
N THR A 384 27.14 14.31 -6.53
CA THR A 384 27.04 15.19 -5.38
C THR A 384 27.20 14.27 -4.20
N ASN A 385 28.46 14.09 -3.78
CA ASN A 385 28.78 13.83 -2.39
C ASN A 385 28.14 14.96 -1.58
N SER A 386 26.83 14.87 -1.33
CA SER A 386 26.20 15.62 -0.26
C SER A 386 26.60 14.86 1.01
N PRO A 387 27.50 15.42 1.82
CA PRO A 387 27.85 14.75 3.05
C PRO A 387 26.59 14.70 3.90
N VAL A 388 26.44 13.60 4.62
CA VAL A 388 25.53 13.40 5.76
C VAL A 388 25.56 14.57 6.76
N GLY A 389 26.54 15.49 6.66
CA GLY A 389 26.67 16.71 7.44
C GLY A 389 25.61 17.80 7.24
N ASN A 390 24.80 17.81 6.18
CA ASN A 390 23.79 18.87 5.99
C ASN A 390 22.41 18.59 6.63
N LEU A 391 22.21 17.40 7.21
CA LEU A 391 20.93 17.07 7.86
C LEU A 391 20.75 17.78 9.22
N CYS A 392 21.85 18.22 9.85
CA CYS A 392 21.84 19.02 11.08
C CYS A 392 21.41 20.49 10.83
N GLY A 393 21.46 20.96 9.57
CA GLY A 393 20.95 22.29 9.18
C GLY A 393 19.43 22.35 8.98
N ILE A 394 18.76 21.19 8.89
CA ILE A 394 17.32 21.10 8.56
C ILE A 394 16.45 21.63 9.71
N GLU A 395 16.89 21.51 10.96
CA GLU A 395 16.19 22.10 12.11
C GLU A 395 16.19 23.64 12.04
N ARG A 396 17.23 24.25 11.44
CA ARG A 396 17.35 25.71 11.24
C ARG A 396 16.65 26.20 9.97
N GLU A 397 16.50 25.37 8.94
CA GLU A 397 15.80 25.71 7.68
C GLU A 397 14.29 25.41 7.69
N LEU A 398 13.80 24.62 8.65
CA LEU A 398 12.35 24.44 8.86
C LEU A 398 11.65 25.76 9.21
N GLU A 399 12.38 26.77 9.67
CA GLU A 399 11.91 28.13 9.96
C GLU A 399 11.77 29.02 8.69
N SER A 400 11.71 28.42 7.49
CA SER A 400 11.63 29.15 6.21
C SER A 400 10.21 29.60 5.81
N LEU A 401 10.15 30.55 4.86
CA LEU A 401 8.95 31.15 4.27
C LEU A 401 7.80 30.17 3.88
N PRO A 402 8.04 28.95 3.35
CA PRO A 402 6.97 28.03 2.97
C PRO A 402 6.14 27.54 4.15
N HIS A 403 6.77 27.31 5.31
CA HIS A 403 6.08 26.96 6.54
C HIS A 403 5.21 28.13 7.03
N GLN A 404 5.69 29.37 6.92
CA GLN A 404 4.90 30.56 7.26
C GLN A 404 3.65 30.70 6.38
N SER A 405 3.74 30.43 5.08
CA SER A 405 2.58 30.48 4.17
C SER A 405 1.49 29.46 4.55
N ILE A 406 1.87 28.24 4.94
CA ILE A 406 0.91 27.23 5.42
C ILE A 406 0.30 27.64 6.76
N VAL A 407 1.10 28.15 7.69
CA VAL A 407 0.61 28.63 8.97
C VAL A 407 -0.38 29.78 8.78
N GLN A 408 -0.09 30.73 7.87
CA GLN A 408 -1.01 31.82 7.52
C GLN A 408 -2.30 31.33 6.84
N ALA A 409 -2.21 30.30 6.00
CA ALA A 409 -3.36 29.68 5.35
C ALA A 409 -4.19 28.78 6.30
N THR A 410 -3.66 28.45 7.48
CA THR A 410 -4.29 27.54 8.44
C THR A 410 -5.10 28.29 9.48
N LYS A 411 -6.41 28.04 9.49
CA LYS A 411 -7.33 28.49 10.52
C LYS A 411 -7.67 27.34 11.47
N VAL A 412 -7.33 27.51 12.75
CA VAL A 412 -7.59 26.51 13.80
C VAL A 412 -8.86 26.86 14.57
N HIS A 413 -9.74 25.88 14.73
CA HIS A 413 -11.01 25.96 15.44
C HIS A 413 -10.99 24.99 16.62
N TYR A 414 -11.30 25.47 17.83
CA TYR A 414 -11.34 24.66 19.04
C TYR A 414 -12.78 24.36 19.47
N GLY A 415 -12.97 23.24 20.17
CA GLY A 415 -14.24 22.84 20.80
C GLY A 415 -15.40 22.54 19.85
N THR A 416 -15.19 22.57 18.53
CA THR A 416 -16.25 22.50 17.52
C THR A 416 -15.95 21.47 16.44
N ARG A 417 -17.02 20.93 15.84
CA ARG A 417 -16.92 20.06 14.66
C ARG A 417 -17.21 20.88 13.40
N PRO A 418 -16.61 20.51 12.25
CA PRO A 418 -16.88 21.21 11.00
C PRO A 418 -18.35 21.04 10.59
N ASP A 419 -19.00 22.13 10.22
CA ASP A 419 -20.31 22.10 9.56
C ASP A 419 -20.11 21.79 8.07
N LEU A 420 -19.95 20.50 7.76
CA LEU A 420 -19.65 20.01 6.42
C LEU A 420 -20.73 20.40 5.41
N LYS A 421 -22.00 20.46 5.84
CA LYS A 421 -23.12 20.84 4.98
C LYS A 421 -22.98 22.29 4.53
N ARG A 422 -22.72 23.21 5.48
CA ARG A 422 -22.52 24.62 5.16
C ARG A 422 -21.30 24.85 4.28
N ILE A 423 -20.19 24.16 4.56
CA ILE A 423 -18.94 24.34 3.81
C ILE A 423 -19.11 23.84 2.37
N LEU A 424 -19.66 22.64 2.17
CA LEU A 424 -19.83 22.05 0.83
C LEU A 424 -20.84 22.82 -0.03
N PHE A 425 -21.96 23.29 0.55
CA PHE A 425 -22.89 24.14 -0.18
C PHE A 425 -22.40 25.57 -0.39
N GLY A 426 -21.35 25.98 0.32
CA GLY A 426 -20.70 27.27 0.12
C GLY A 426 -19.79 27.32 -1.12
N CYS A 427 -19.39 26.18 -1.68
CA CYS A 427 -18.58 26.08 -2.89
C CYS A 427 -19.42 26.46 -4.13
N LYS A 428 -19.01 27.52 -4.82
CA LYS A 428 -19.74 28.09 -5.98
C LYS A 428 -19.16 27.66 -7.33
N GLU A 429 -18.04 26.94 -7.31
CA GLU A 429 -17.32 26.51 -8.51
C GLU A 429 -18.14 25.48 -9.32
N SER A 430 -17.93 25.45 -10.63
CA SER A 430 -18.76 24.63 -11.53
C SER A 430 -18.46 23.13 -11.43
N ASP A 431 -17.22 22.78 -11.05
CA ASP A 431 -16.74 21.41 -10.91
C ASP A 431 -15.90 21.23 -9.64
N VAL A 432 -16.51 20.64 -8.61
CA VAL A 432 -15.93 20.47 -7.28
C VAL A 432 -15.68 18.99 -6.98
N GLY A 433 -14.41 18.60 -6.83
CA GLY A 433 -14.03 17.29 -6.31
C GLY A 433 -14.07 17.28 -4.78
N VAL A 434 -14.80 16.34 -4.18
CA VAL A 434 -14.88 16.15 -2.73
C VAL A 434 -14.24 14.82 -2.35
N VAL A 435 -13.06 14.86 -1.72
CA VAL A 435 -12.33 13.66 -1.29
C VAL A 435 -12.41 13.55 0.23
N VAL A 436 -12.95 12.43 0.74
CA VAL A 436 -13.09 12.21 2.19
C VAL A 436 -12.29 11.01 2.69
N CYS A 437 -11.57 11.16 3.79
CA CYS A 437 -10.90 10.05 4.48
C CYS A 437 -10.99 10.16 6.00
N GLY A 438 -11.55 9.14 6.66
CA GLY A 438 -11.73 9.18 8.12
C GLY A 438 -12.80 8.21 8.63
N PRO A 439 -13.36 8.49 9.84
CA PRO A 439 -14.37 7.66 10.47
C PRO A 439 -15.57 7.36 9.56
N LYS A 440 -16.16 6.17 9.72
CA LYS A 440 -17.29 5.72 8.90
C LYS A 440 -18.44 6.74 8.89
N SER A 441 -18.79 7.30 10.06
CA SER A 441 -19.87 8.30 10.19
C SER A 441 -19.63 9.54 9.33
N MET A 442 -18.42 10.11 9.38
CA MET A 442 -18.03 11.29 8.60
C MET A 442 -18.12 11.01 7.09
N ARG A 443 -17.64 9.84 6.65
CA ARG A 443 -17.72 9.47 5.22
C ARG A 443 -19.17 9.32 4.74
N HIS A 444 -20.05 8.76 5.56
CA HIS A 444 -21.48 8.62 5.21
C HIS A 444 -22.19 9.99 5.20
N GLU A 445 -21.83 10.88 6.13
CA GLU A 445 -22.37 12.24 6.17
C GLU A 445 -22.01 13.02 4.89
N VAL A 446 -20.73 13.03 4.50
CA VAL A 446 -20.29 13.67 3.25
C VAL A 446 -20.95 13.03 2.03
N ALA A 447 -21.03 11.69 1.97
CA ALA A 447 -21.70 10.99 0.88
C ALA A 447 -23.19 11.39 0.77
N ASN A 448 -23.90 11.49 1.89
CA ASN A 448 -25.30 11.91 1.92
C ASN A 448 -25.46 13.38 1.47
N ILE A 449 -24.53 14.26 1.84
CA ILE A 449 -24.55 15.66 1.41
C ILE A 449 -24.35 15.74 -0.12
N CYS A 450 -23.35 15.05 -0.67
CA CYS A 450 -23.10 15.03 -2.11
C CYS A 450 -24.24 14.36 -2.88
N ALA A 451 -24.90 13.34 -2.32
CA ALA A 451 -26.03 12.65 -2.94
C ALA A 451 -27.37 13.39 -2.82
N SER A 452 -27.45 14.46 -2.01
CA SER A 452 -28.72 15.16 -1.72
C SER A 452 -29.35 15.88 -2.92
N GLY A 453 -28.64 16.00 -4.05
CA GLY A 453 -29.12 16.66 -5.27
C GLY A 453 -29.22 18.19 -5.17
N LEU A 454 -28.93 18.77 -4.01
CA LEU A 454 -28.94 20.22 -3.76
C LEU A 454 -27.75 20.94 -4.42
N ALA A 455 -26.69 20.21 -4.78
CA ALA A 455 -25.51 20.72 -5.44
C ALA A 455 -25.05 19.70 -6.52
N GLN A 456 -25.38 19.97 -7.78
CA GLN A 456 -25.09 19.06 -8.91
C GLN A 456 -23.62 19.09 -9.35
N ASN A 457 -22.84 20.05 -8.85
CA ASN A 457 -21.43 20.29 -9.14
C ASN A 457 -20.46 19.47 -8.25
N LEU A 458 -20.96 18.66 -7.31
CA LEU A 458 -20.13 17.92 -6.36
C LEU A 458 -19.85 16.49 -6.86
N HIS A 459 -18.57 16.16 -7.01
CA HIS A 459 -18.10 14.80 -7.32
C HIS A 459 -17.44 14.16 -6.11
N PHE A 460 -18.11 13.16 -5.54
CA PHE A 460 -17.69 12.51 -4.30
C PHE A 460 -16.72 11.34 -4.54
N GLU A 461 -15.64 11.32 -3.77
CA GLU A 461 -14.70 10.20 -3.68
C GLU A 461 -14.36 9.90 -2.20
N SER A 462 -14.48 8.63 -1.80
CA SER A 462 -14.18 8.19 -0.43
C SER A 462 -12.95 7.30 -0.41
N ILE A 463 -11.94 7.71 0.35
CA ILE A 463 -10.75 6.89 0.66
C ILE A 463 -10.97 6.23 2.02
N SER A 464 -10.97 4.90 2.06
CA SER A 464 -11.19 4.15 3.30
C SER A 464 -10.10 3.12 3.56
N PHE A 465 -9.61 3.12 4.79
CA PHE A 465 -8.79 2.05 5.36
C PHE A 465 -9.73 0.96 5.91
N ASN A 466 -10.02 -0.06 5.11
CA ASN A 466 -10.73 -1.25 5.56
C ASN A 466 -9.72 -2.40 5.65
N TRP A 467 -8.91 -2.40 6.71
CA TRP A 467 -8.06 -3.55 7.05
C TRP A 467 -8.45 -4.08 8.43
#